data_AF-A0A7V3CFC6-F1
#
_entry.id   AF-A0A7V3CFC6-F1
#
_cell.length_a   1.000
_cell.length_b   1.000
_cell.length_c   1.000
_cell.angle_alpha   90.00
_cell.angle_beta   90.00
_cell.angle_gamma   90.00
#
_symmetry.space_group_name_H-M   'P 1'
#
loop_
_entity.id
_entity.type
_entity.pdbx_description
1 polymer ?
#
loop_
_entity_poly.entity_id
_entity_poly.type
_entity_poly.pdbx_seq_one_letter_code
_entity_poly.pdbx_strand_id
1 'polypeptide(L)'
;MNPFKDKIVGVLMGGLSKEREVSLRSGGAVLDALLLRGYDAVPIDVGTDVAEQLKKKEIEVAFLALHGRYGEDGCIQGLLEIAGIPYTGSSVLASALAMDKHLTKDIARQEGLPTPDSLFFDAFHEDLDAFLAKFCLSFPLIVKPSREGSTIGIAKVENARELKSAIHEAAQLDSRVLVEKFVRGREVTVPGDLSSAAFFLAAAAARLGSK
;
A
#
# COMPACT_ATOMS: atom_id res chain seq x y z
N MET A 1 21.42 -23.94 -0.91
CA MET A 1 20.81 -23.82 -2.25
C MET A 1 19.66 -22.82 -2.15
N ASN A 2 19.49 -21.90 -3.10
CA ASN A 2 18.38 -20.94 -3.06
C ASN A 2 17.09 -21.68 -3.45
N PRO A 3 16.09 -21.80 -2.56
CA PRO A 3 14.90 -22.63 -2.79
C PRO A 3 13.98 -22.10 -3.91
N PHE A 4 14.23 -20.90 -4.42
CA PHE A 4 13.41 -20.26 -5.46
C PHE A 4 14.01 -20.37 -6.87
N LYS A 5 15.19 -20.96 -7.02
CA LYS A 5 15.88 -20.95 -8.33
C LYS A 5 15.20 -21.82 -9.38
N ASP A 6 14.51 -22.86 -8.94
CA ASP A 6 13.75 -23.79 -9.80
C ASP A 6 12.24 -23.48 -9.78
N LYS A 7 11.84 -22.29 -9.33
CA LYS A 7 10.44 -21.87 -9.19
C LYS A 7 10.08 -20.84 -10.25
N ILE A 8 8.86 -20.94 -10.78
CA ILE A 8 8.31 -19.89 -11.67
C ILE A 8 7.90 -18.67 -10.84
N VAL A 9 8.63 -17.57 -10.98
CA VAL A 9 8.41 -16.30 -10.30
C VAL A 9 7.47 -15.41 -11.12
N GLY A 10 6.24 -15.21 -10.65
CA GLY A 10 5.32 -14.22 -11.22
C GLY A 10 5.65 -12.82 -10.72
N VAL A 11 6.09 -11.92 -11.59
CA VAL A 11 6.28 -10.50 -11.25
C VAL A 11 4.98 -9.75 -11.50
N LEU A 12 4.23 -9.48 -10.43
CA LEU A 12 2.95 -8.78 -10.49
C LEU A 12 3.19 -7.27 -10.58
N MET A 13 2.67 -6.66 -11.64
CA MET A 13 2.86 -5.25 -11.99
C MET A 13 1.61 -4.69 -12.66
N GLY A 14 1.59 -3.40 -12.98
CA GLY A 14 0.40 -2.71 -13.46
C GLY A 14 -0.61 -2.51 -12.33
N GLY A 15 -1.76 -3.17 -12.41
CA GLY A 15 -2.86 -2.99 -11.46
C GLY A 15 -3.94 -2.01 -11.94
N LEU A 16 -4.96 -1.84 -11.10
CA LEU A 16 -6.14 -1.00 -11.36
C LEU A 16 -6.06 0.38 -10.70
N SER A 17 -4.96 0.68 -10.00
CA SER A 17 -4.75 1.94 -9.32
C SER A 17 -4.35 3.05 -10.30
N LYS A 18 -4.41 4.31 -9.84
CA LYS A 18 -3.88 5.46 -10.59
C LYS A 18 -2.35 5.45 -10.71
N GLU A 19 -1.67 4.55 -10.01
CA GLU A 19 -0.20 4.41 -9.97
C GLU A 19 0.31 3.30 -10.90
N ARG A 20 -0.57 2.75 -11.76
CA ARG A 20 -0.29 1.70 -12.73
C ARG A 20 1.00 1.89 -13.52
N GLU A 21 1.25 3.08 -14.06
CA GLU A 21 2.46 3.35 -14.85
C GLU A 21 3.75 3.24 -14.03
N VAL A 22 3.71 3.64 -12.75
CA VAL A 22 4.85 3.48 -11.84
C VAL A 22 5.09 1.99 -11.59
N SER A 23 4.02 1.26 -11.32
CA SER A 23 4.01 -0.19 -11.12
C SER A 23 4.57 -0.97 -12.31
N LEU A 24 4.18 -0.64 -13.55
CA LEU A 24 4.74 -1.26 -14.76
C LEU A 24 6.25 -1.03 -14.89
N ARG A 25 6.73 0.20 -14.63
CA ARG A 25 8.18 0.49 -14.69
C ARG A 25 8.96 -0.26 -13.62
N SER A 26 8.48 -0.25 -12.38
CA SER A 26 9.11 -0.98 -11.28
C SER A 26 9.12 -2.49 -11.54
N GLY A 27 7.99 -3.04 -11.99
CA GLY A 27 7.86 -4.45 -12.33
C GLY A 27 8.77 -4.88 -13.46
N GLY A 28 8.89 -4.08 -14.52
CA GLY A 28 9.82 -4.34 -15.63
C GLY A 28 11.27 -4.41 -15.15
N ALA A 29 11.71 -3.44 -14.34
CA ALA A 29 13.07 -3.44 -13.79
C ALA A 29 13.35 -4.65 -12.88
N VAL A 30 12.35 -5.08 -12.08
CA VAL A 30 12.45 -6.30 -11.25
C VAL A 30 12.55 -7.55 -12.11
N LEU A 31 11.70 -7.66 -13.14
CA LEU A 31 11.70 -8.79 -14.06
C LEU A 31 13.06 -8.95 -14.75
N ASP A 32 13.60 -7.86 -15.31
CA ASP A 32 14.90 -7.85 -15.97
C ASP A 32 16.01 -8.30 -15.01
N ALA A 33 15.98 -7.84 -13.75
CA ALA A 33 16.95 -8.22 -12.74
C ALA A 33 16.86 -9.70 -12.34
N LEU A 34 15.64 -10.27 -12.26
CA LEU A 34 15.43 -11.69 -11.97
C LEU A 34 15.94 -12.57 -13.12
N LEU A 35 15.58 -12.22 -14.36
CA LEU A 35 16.04 -12.93 -15.56
C LEU A 35 17.56 -12.88 -15.70
N LEU A 36 18.18 -11.72 -15.48
CA LEU A 36 19.65 -11.56 -15.53
C LEU A 36 20.37 -12.44 -14.49
N ARG A 37 19.71 -12.72 -13.36
CA ARG A 37 20.23 -13.63 -12.31
C ARG A 37 19.90 -15.11 -12.54
N GLY A 38 19.22 -15.43 -13.63
CA GLY A 38 18.89 -16.79 -14.04
C GLY A 38 17.78 -17.42 -13.21
N TYR A 39 16.80 -16.62 -12.75
CA TYR A 39 15.52 -17.14 -12.27
C TYR A 39 14.55 -17.33 -13.44
N ASP A 40 13.64 -18.30 -13.31
CA ASP A 40 12.49 -18.41 -14.21
C ASP A 40 11.43 -17.40 -13.76
N ALA A 41 11.28 -16.29 -14.49
CA ALA A 41 10.42 -15.18 -14.10
C ALA A 41 9.52 -14.74 -15.26
N VAL A 42 8.24 -14.51 -14.97
CA VAL A 42 7.23 -14.11 -15.95
C VAL A 42 6.48 -12.85 -15.48
N PRO A 43 6.23 -11.87 -16.37
CA PRO A 43 5.44 -10.70 -16.01
C PRO A 43 3.96 -11.08 -15.85
N ILE A 44 3.27 -10.47 -14.88
CA ILE A 44 1.82 -10.53 -14.72
C ILE A 44 1.30 -9.10 -14.60
N ASP A 45 0.65 -8.63 -15.66
CA ASP A 45 -0.06 -7.35 -15.63
C ASP A 45 -1.43 -7.56 -14.96
N VAL A 46 -1.55 -7.07 -13.73
CA VAL A 46 -2.70 -7.32 -12.88
C VAL A 46 -3.90 -6.54 -13.38
N GLY A 47 -4.90 -7.28 -13.85
CA GLY A 47 -6.26 -6.82 -14.13
C GLY A 47 -7.29 -7.57 -13.31
N THR A 48 -8.57 -7.41 -13.67
CA THR A 48 -9.68 -8.15 -13.06
C THR A 48 -9.63 -9.66 -13.31
N ASP A 49 -8.85 -10.08 -14.29
CA ASP A 49 -8.58 -11.47 -14.71
C ASP A 49 -7.36 -12.09 -14.00
N VAL A 50 -6.77 -11.42 -13.01
CA VAL A 50 -5.52 -11.85 -12.36
C VAL A 50 -5.56 -13.31 -11.88
N ALA A 51 -6.69 -13.77 -11.33
CA ALA A 51 -6.82 -15.16 -10.88
C ALA A 51 -6.62 -16.18 -12.02
N GLU A 52 -7.13 -15.87 -13.22
CA GLU A 52 -6.94 -16.71 -14.41
C GLU A 52 -5.48 -16.66 -14.88
N GLN A 53 -4.86 -15.47 -14.86
CA GLN A 53 -3.46 -15.31 -15.24
C GLN A 53 -2.52 -16.09 -14.33
N LEU A 54 -2.73 -16.05 -13.01
CA LEU A 54 -1.93 -16.81 -12.03
C LEU A 54 -1.99 -18.30 -12.32
N LYS A 55 -3.19 -18.82 -12.60
CA LYS A 55 -3.40 -20.24 -12.93
C LYS A 55 -2.77 -20.62 -14.27
N LYS A 56 -2.97 -19.81 -15.31
CA LYS A 56 -2.46 -20.07 -16.67
C LYS A 56 -0.93 -20.08 -16.73
N LYS A 57 -0.28 -19.25 -15.94
CA LYS A 57 1.18 -19.12 -15.88
C LYS A 57 1.84 -20.07 -14.88
N GLU A 58 1.04 -20.83 -14.12
CA GLU A 58 1.50 -21.81 -13.14
C GLU A 58 2.57 -21.27 -12.18
N ILE A 59 2.42 -20.00 -11.76
CA ILE A 59 3.43 -19.39 -10.91
C ILE A 59 3.47 -20.06 -9.53
N GLU A 60 4.65 -20.17 -8.97
CA GLU A 60 4.88 -20.82 -7.68
C GLU A 60 5.28 -19.84 -6.59
N VAL A 61 5.69 -18.63 -6.97
CA VAL A 61 5.98 -17.51 -6.06
C VAL A 61 5.68 -16.19 -6.78
N ALA A 62 5.14 -15.23 -6.04
CA ALA A 62 4.82 -13.90 -6.56
C ALA A 62 5.79 -12.84 -6.05
N PHE A 63 6.40 -12.09 -6.95
CA PHE A 63 7.06 -10.83 -6.62
C PHE A 63 6.06 -9.70 -6.80
N LEU A 64 5.71 -9.00 -5.71
CA LEU A 64 4.79 -7.87 -5.74
C LEU A 64 5.53 -6.59 -6.11
N ALA A 65 5.31 -6.09 -7.33
CA ALA A 65 5.78 -4.80 -7.80
C ALA A 65 4.61 -3.85 -8.10
N LEU A 66 3.48 -4.05 -7.41
CA LEU A 66 2.27 -3.23 -7.51
C LEU A 66 2.38 -1.98 -6.63
N HIS A 67 1.73 -0.89 -7.07
CA HIS A 67 1.67 0.37 -6.35
C HIS A 67 0.23 0.81 -6.17
N GLY A 68 -0.09 1.36 -5.01
CA GLY A 68 -1.39 1.87 -4.63
C GLY A 68 -2.41 0.79 -4.30
N ARG A 69 -3.68 1.20 -4.38
CA ARG A 69 -4.83 0.37 -4.06
C ARG A 69 -4.84 -0.96 -4.82
N TYR A 70 -5.33 -2.00 -4.18
CA TYR A 70 -5.31 -3.42 -4.56
C TYR A 70 -3.93 -4.09 -4.53
N GLY A 71 -2.82 -3.33 -4.61
CA GLY A 71 -1.46 -3.85 -4.52
C GLY A 71 -0.86 -3.76 -3.11
N GLU A 72 -1.15 -2.67 -2.41
CA GLU A 72 -0.54 -2.34 -1.11
C GLU A 72 -1.53 -2.42 0.06
N ASP A 73 -2.82 -2.65 -0.21
CA ASP A 73 -3.91 -2.64 0.77
C ASP A 73 -4.34 -4.03 1.28
N GLY A 74 -3.63 -5.09 0.87
CA GLY A 74 -3.90 -6.45 1.28
C GLY A 74 -4.79 -7.25 0.31
N CYS A 75 -5.37 -6.63 -0.73
CA CYS A 75 -6.28 -7.35 -1.64
C CYS A 75 -5.56 -8.44 -2.44
N ILE A 76 -4.47 -8.10 -3.13
CA ILE A 76 -3.72 -9.10 -3.91
C ILE A 76 -3.05 -10.14 -3.00
N GLN A 77 -2.58 -9.71 -1.82
CA GLN A 77 -2.03 -10.59 -0.79
C GLN A 77 -3.07 -11.64 -0.39
N GLY A 78 -4.32 -11.24 -0.17
CA GLY A 78 -5.39 -12.16 0.21
C GLY A 78 -5.71 -13.18 -0.88
N LEU A 79 -5.72 -12.75 -2.15
CA LEU A 79 -5.87 -13.65 -3.28
C LEU A 79 -4.74 -14.70 -3.32
N LEU A 80 -3.49 -14.27 -3.12
CA LEU A 80 -2.32 -15.14 -3.15
C LEU A 80 -2.32 -16.11 -1.95
N GLU A 81 -2.74 -15.67 -0.76
CA GLU A 81 -2.91 -16.55 0.41
C GLU A 81 -3.95 -17.65 0.16
N ILE A 82 -5.11 -17.30 -0.43
CA ILE A 82 -6.14 -18.27 -0.81
C ILE A 82 -5.62 -19.23 -1.90
N ALA A 83 -4.86 -18.71 -2.86
CA ALA A 83 -4.27 -19.51 -3.93
C ALA A 83 -3.10 -20.39 -3.46
N GLY A 84 -2.62 -20.21 -2.22
CA GLY A 84 -1.45 -20.92 -1.68
C GLY A 84 -0.13 -20.49 -2.32
N ILE A 85 -0.08 -19.32 -2.96
CA ILE A 85 1.12 -18.80 -3.64
C ILE A 85 1.86 -17.89 -2.66
N PRO A 86 3.10 -18.23 -2.23
CA PRO A 86 3.91 -17.34 -1.41
C PRO A 86 4.29 -16.07 -2.19
N TYR A 87 4.47 -14.95 -1.48
CA TYR A 87 4.76 -13.67 -2.09
C TYR A 87 5.73 -12.81 -1.29
N THR A 88 6.35 -11.83 -1.97
CA THR A 88 7.24 -10.84 -1.33
C THR A 88 6.44 -9.74 -0.65
N GLY A 89 6.94 -9.23 0.48
CA GLY A 89 6.39 -8.05 1.17
C GLY A 89 5.62 -8.41 2.44
N SER A 90 4.74 -7.49 2.84
CA SER A 90 3.93 -7.59 4.07
C SER A 90 2.70 -8.46 3.89
N SER A 91 2.21 -9.07 4.98
CA SER A 91 0.97 -9.86 4.99
C SER A 91 -0.28 -9.01 4.75
N VAL A 92 -1.43 -9.65 4.50
CA VAL A 92 -2.73 -8.99 4.27
C VAL A 92 -3.03 -7.90 5.30
N LEU A 93 -2.98 -8.25 6.60
CA LEU A 93 -3.32 -7.31 7.67
C LEU A 93 -2.30 -6.17 7.76
N ALA A 94 -1.01 -6.48 7.64
CA ALA A 94 0.05 -5.47 7.73
C ALA A 94 -0.06 -4.46 6.56
N SER A 95 -0.30 -4.95 5.35
CA SER A 95 -0.58 -4.13 4.17
C SER A 95 -1.83 -3.26 4.35
N ALA A 96 -2.95 -3.85 4.77
CA ALA A 96 -4.20 -3.12 4.97
C ALA A 96 -4.08 -2.00 6.02
N LEU A 97 -3.41 -2.29 7.14
CA LEU A 97 -3.16 -1.31 8.20
C LEU A 97 -2.24 -0.18 7.72
N ALA A 98 -1.13 -0.52 7.07
CA ALA A 98 -0.15 0.45 6.58
C ALA A 98 -0.71 1.38 5.50
N MET A 99 -1.60 0.88 4.64
CA MET A 99 -2.25 1.69 3.61
C MET A 99 -3.26 2.67 4.21
N ASP A 100 -3.91 2.31 5.32
CA ASP A 100 -4.88 3.18 5.98
C ASP A 100 -4.19 4.15 6.95
N LYS A 101 -4.05 5.41 6.52
CA LYS A 101 -3.40 6.46 7.32
C LYS A 101 -4.09 6.70 8.67
N HIS A 102 -5.39 6.44 8.79
CA HIS A 102 -6.10 6.55 10.06
C HIS A 102 -5.62 5.46 11.02
N LEU A 103 -5.73 4.20 10.62
CA LEU A 103 -5.35 3.06 11.46
C LEU A 103 -3.85 3.08 11.78
N THR A 104 -3.01 3.41 10.80
CA THR A 104 -1.56 3.56 11.02
C THR A 104 -1.25 4.60 12.09
N LYS A 105 -1.90 5.77 12.04
CA LYS A 105 -1.66 6.84 13.03
C LYS A 105 -2.20 6.49 14.41
N ASP A 106 -3.32 5.81 14.49
CA ASP A 106 -3.87 5.35 15.78
C ASP A 106 -2.93 4.34 16.44
N ILE A 107 -2.43 3.35 15.69
CA ILE A 107 -1.43 2.40 16.19
C ILE A 107 -0.16 3.14 16.61
N ALA A 108 0.36 4.04 15.77
CA ALA A 108 1.56 4.82 16.09
C ALA A 108 1.39 5.60 17.41
N ARG A 109 0.25 6.26 17.62
CA ARG A 109 -0.03 7.00 18.86
C ARG A 109 -0.13 6.09 20.07
N GLN A 110 -0.80 4.95 19.94
CA GLN A 110 -0.93 3.97 21.02
C GLN A 110 0.44 3.43 21.44
N GLU A 111 1.35 3.25 20.49
CA GLU A 111 2.74 2.82 20.72
C GLU A 111 3.69 3.97 21.09
N GLY A 112 3.18 5.20 21.27
CA GLY A 112 4.00 6.36 21.65
C GLY A 112 4.93 6.89 20.55
N LEU A 113 4.71 6.49 19.29
CA LEU A 113 5.46 7.00 18.14
C LEU A 113 4.94 8.40 17.75
N PRO A 114 5.86 9.36 17.52
CA PRO A 114 5.46 10.72 17.19
C PRO A 114 4.82 10.78 15.79
N THR A 115 3.62 11.34 15.72
CA THR A 115 2.91 11.61 14.47
C THR A 115 2.24 12.98 14.56
N PRO A 116 2.08 13.74 13.45
CA PRO A 116 1.40 15.03 13.49
C PRO A 116 -0.01 14.91 14.07
N ASP A 117 -0.42 15.91 14.86
CA ASP A 117 -1.81 16.03 15.32
C ASP A 117 -2.74 15.99 14.11
N SER A 118 -3.80 15.20 14.23
CA SER A 118 -4.71 14.98 13.13
C SER A 118 -6.13 14.71 13.59
N LEU A 119 -7.06 15.04 12.71
CA LEU A 119 -8.48 14.71 12.79
C LEU A 119 -8.86 13.92 11.54
N PHE A 120 -9.91 13.12 11.65
CA PHE A 120 -10.42 12.28 10.58
C PHE A 120 -11.85 12.66 10.31
N PHE A 121 -12.20 12.80 9.04
CA PHE A 121 -13.56 13.02 8.57
C PHE A 121 -14.05 11.75 7.87
N ASP A 122 -15.16 11.19 8.34
CA ASP A 122 -15.84 10.06 7.71
C ASP A 122 -17.07 10.53 6.92
N ALA A 123 -16.95 10.55 5.60
CA ALA A 123 -18.00 11.01 4.69
C ALA A 123 -19.28 10.16 4.72
N PHE A 124 -19.26 8.95 5.30
CA PHE A 124 -20.46 8.13 5.44
C PHE A 124 -21.22 8.41 6.75
N HIS A 125 -20.55 8.90 7.78
CA HIS A 125 -21.10 8.99 9.13
C HIS A 125 -21.14 10.41 9.69
N GLU A 126 -20.44 11.36 9.06
CA GLU A 126 -20.31 12.73 9.53
C GLU A 126 -20.78 13.76 8.49
N ASP A 127 -21.42 14.82 8.98
CA ASP A 127 -21.70 16.01 8.19
C ASP A 127 -20.46 16.93 8.18
N LEU A 128 -20.08 17.41 6.99
CA LEU A 128 -18.87 18.22 6.81
C LEU A 128 -18.94 19.55 7.57
N ASP A 129 -20.09 20.21 7.59
CA ASP A 129 -20.23 21.49 8.28
C ASP A 129 -20.19 21.30 9.81
N ALA A 130 -20.78 20.22 10.32
CA ALA A 130 -20.68 19.83 11.72
C ALA A 130 -19.25 19.45 12.13
N PHE A 131 -18.50 18.76 11.25
CA PHE A 131 -17.08 18.46 11.46
C PHE A 131 -16.25 19.74 11.53
N LEU A 132 -16.44 20.65 10.58
CA LEU A 132 -15.73 21.93 10.53
C LEU A 132 -16.05 22.83 11.74
N ALA A 133 -17.28 22.79 12.25
CA ALA A 133 -17.67 23.55 13.44
C ALA A 133 -16.92 23.13 14.72
N LYS A 134 -16.44 21.87 14.79
CA LYS A 134 -15.66 21.32 15.90
C LYS A 134 -14.16 21.32 15.63
N PHE A 135 -13.74 21.79 14.46
CA PHE A 135 -12.36 21.71 14.00
C PHE A 135 -11.46 22.67 14.78
N CYS A 136 -10.34 22.17 15.30
CA CYS A 136 -9.51 22.90 16.27
C CYS A 136 -8.02 22.99 15.91
N LEU A 137 -7.60 22.45 14.76
CA LEU A 137 -6.19 22.51 14.35
C LEU A 137 -5.84 23.84 13.69
N SER A 138 -4.63 24.33 13.96
CA SER A 138 -4.08 25.55 13.36
C SER A 138 -3.48 25.29 11.97
N PHE A 139 -3.70 26.23 11.05
CA PHE A 139 -3.09 26.22 9.71
C PHE A 139 -1.57 26.48 9.76
N PRO A 140 -0.79 26.03 8.74
CA PRO A 140 -1.23 25.20 7.60
C PRO A 140 -1.54 23.74 7.96
N LEU A 141 -2.42 23.13 7.17
CA LEU A 141 -2.82 21.73 7.29
C LEU A 141 -2.56 20.98 5.99
N ILE A 142 -2.51 19.66 6.10
CA ILE A 142 -2.49 18.72 5.00
C ILE A 142 -3.76 17.88 5.03
N VAL A 143 -4.45 17.79 3.89
CA VAL A 143 -5.65 16.99 3.66
C VAL A 143 -5.31 15.86 2.72
N LYS A 144 -5.69 14.61 3.06
CA LYS A 144 -5.36 13.40 2.29
C LYS A 144 -6.50 12.37 2.36
N PRO A 145 -6.80 11.62 1.29
CA PRO A 145 -7.60 10.41 1.40
C PRO A 145 -6.85 9.36 2.23
N SER A 146 -7.57 8.60 3.06
CA SER A 146 -6.92 7.69 4.02
C SER A 146 -6.19 6.53 3.33
N ARG A 147 -6.81 5.88 2.33
CA ARG A 147 -6.35 4.63 1.69
C ARG A 147 -5.90 4.80 0.23
N GLU A 148 -5.51 6.00 -0.15
CA GLU A 148 -4.85 6.27 -1.45
C GLU A 148 -3.34 6.45 -1.28
N GLY A 149 -2.58 6.28 -2.36
CA GLY A 149 -1.13 6.48 -2.36
C GLY A 149 -0.71 7.90 -2.00
N SER A 150 0.56 8.08 -1.63
CA SER A 150 1.13 9.35 -1.13
C SER A 150 1.24 10.48 -2.16
N THR A 151 0.67 10.33 -3.35
CA THR A 151 0.65 11.36 -4.40
C THR A 151 -0.78 11.76 -4.82
N ILE A 152 -1.79 11.00 -4.38
CA ILE A 152 -3.16 11.13 -4.88
C ILE A 152 -4.04 11.86 -3.87
N GLY A 153 -4.67 12.95 -4.30
CA GLY A 153 -5.66 13.68 -3.50
C GLY A 153 -5.10 14.47 -2.32
N ILE A 154 -3.80 14.72 -2.29
CA ILE A 154 -3.15 15.46 -1.21
C ILE A 154 -3.23 16.96 -1.48
N ALA A 155 -3.71 17.73 -0.51
CA ALA A 155 -3.75 19.18 -0.58
C ALA A 155 -3.14 19.81 0.68
N LYS A 156 -2.32 20.84 0.50
CA LYS A 156 -1.92 21.74 1.57
C LYS A 156 -2.90 22.90 1.60
N VAL A 157 -3.46 23.19 2.78
CA VAL A 157 -4.45 24.25 2.97
C VAL A 157 -3.97 25.25 4.02
N GLU A 158 -4.18 26.53 3.76
CA GLU A 158 -3.72 27.66 4.57
C GLU A 158 -4.87 28.34 5.33
N ASN A 159 -6.13 28.03 4.99
CA ASN A 159 -7.31 28.62 5.62
C ASN A 159 -8.54 27.70 5.57
N ALA A 160 -9.59 28.08 6.30
CA ALA A 160 -10.81 27.29 6.46
C ALA A 160 -11.59 27.06 5.15
N ARG A 161 -11.54 28.01 4.21
CA ARG A 161 -12.21 27.87 2.91
C ARG A 161 -11.54 26.79 2.09
N GLU A 162 -10.20 26.82 2.03
CA GLU A 162 -9.41 25.78 1.36
C GLU A 162 -9.60 24.42 2.03
N LEU A 163 -9.65 24.37 3.36
CA LEU A 163 -9.91 23.13 4.10
C LEU A 163 -11.23 22.47 3.68
N LYS A 164 -12.34 23.22 3.62
CA LYS A 164 -13.64 22.69 3.21
C LYS A 164 -13.60 22.11 1.79
N SER A 165 -12.98 22.84 0.84
CA SER A 165 -12.83 22.36 -0.55
C SER A 165 -12.00 21.09 -0.61
N ALA A 166 -10.85 21.08 0.06
CA ALA A 166 -9.92 19.96 0.04
C ALA A 166 -10.53 18.69 0.67
N ILE A 167 -11.29 18.81 1.77
CA ILE A 167 -11.99 17.66 2.35
C ILE A 167 -13.04 17.13 1.37
N HIS A 168 -13.83 18.01 0.77
CA HIS A 168 -14.86 17.61 -0.19
C HIS A 168 -14.25 16.87 -1.41
N GLU A 169 -13.12 17.36 -1.94
CA GLU A 169 -12.38 16.73 -3.04
C GLU A 169 -11.77 15.38 -2.63
N ALA A 170 -11.12 15.30 -1.47
CA ALA A 170 -10.55 14.07 -0.95
C ALA A 170 -11.64 13.01 -0.67
N ALA A 171 -12.82 13.43 -0.23
CA ALA A 171 -13.97 12.56 0.01
C ALA A 171 -14.52 11.90 -1.27
N GLN A 172 -14.21 12.43 -2.46
CA GLN A 172 -14.55 11.77 -3.74
C GLN A 172 -13.64 10.58 -4.04
N LEU A 173 -12.50 10.47 -3.37
CA LEU A 173 -11.49 9.43 -3.59
C LEU A 173 -11.56 8.34 -2.52
N ASP A 174 -11.81 8.74 -1.28
CA ASP A 174 -11.96 7.85 -0.14
C ASP A 174 -13.03 8.39 0.81
N SER A 175 -13.87 7.52 1.34
CA SER A 175 -14.84 7.87 2.37
C SER A 175 -14.21 8.39 3.67
N ARG A 176 -12.93 8.09 3.93
CA ARG A 176 -12.18 8.61 5.08
C ARG A 176 -11.11 9.60 4.61
N VAL A 177 -11.14 10.79 5.21
CA VAL A 177 -10.20 11.88 4.92
C VAL A 177 -9.40 12.21 6.18
N LEU A 178 -8.09 12.20 6.06
CA LEU A 178 -7.13 12.65 7.07
C LEU A 178 -6.89 14.15 6.90
N VAL A 179 -7.07 14.91 7.99
CA VAL A 179 -6.62 16.29 8.11
C VAL A 179 -5.56 16.37 9.21
N GLU A 180 -4.33 16.74 8.88
CA GLU A 180 -3.22 16.80 9.84
C GLU A 180 -2.44 18.11 9.77
N LYS A 181 -1.76 18.46 10.86
CA LYS A 181 -0.86 19.61 10.90
C LYS A 181 0.25 19.46 9.86
N PHE A 182 0.50 20.52 9.10
CA PHE A 182 1.67 20.57 8.22
C PHE A 182 2.95 20.69 9.06
N VAL A 183 3.87 19.74 8.88
CA VAL A 183 5.19 19.78 9.52
C VAL A 183 6.20 20.36 8.53
N ARG A 184 6.67 21.58 8.82
CA ARG A 184 7.75 22.21 8.04
C ARG A 184 9.08 21.59 8.40
N GLY A 185 9.80 21.07 7.42
CA GLY A 185 11.13 20.52 7.66
C GLY A 185 11.68 19.75 6.46
N ARG A 186 12.64 18.87 6.77
CA ARG A 186 13.18 17.91 5.81
C ARG A 186 12.38 16.62 5.90
N GLU A 187 11.98 16.10 4.75
CA GLU A 187 11.40 14.77 4.64
C GLU A 187 12.53 13.74 4.52
N VAL A 188 12.43 12.66 5.28
CA VAL A 188 13.43 11.58 5.32
C VAL A 188 12.69 10.25 5.33
N THR A 189 13.12 9.33 4.47
CA THR A 189 12.59 7.96 4.37
C THR A 189 13.71 6.98 4.60
N VAL A 190 13.49 5.98 5.46
CA VAL A 190 14.44 4.91 5.73
C VAL A 190 13.91 3.61 5.12
N PRO A 191 14.62 2.99 4.16
CA PRO A 191 14.23 1.68 3.66
C PRO A 191 14.41 0.65 4.78
N GLY A 192 13.34 -0.06 5.13
CA GLY A 192 13.41 -1.19 6.05
C GLY A 192 13.89 -2.43 5.31
N ASP A 193 15.06 -2.96 5.67
CA ASP A 193 15.51 -4.27 5.22
C ASP A 193 15.20 -5.32 6.30
N LEU A 194 14.25 -6.21 6.00
CA LEU A 194 13.88 -7.32 6.87
C LEU A 194 14.90 -8.48 6.82
N SER A 195 16.02 -8.35 6.10
CA SER A 195 17.08 -9.38 6.07
C SER A 195 17.71 -9.68 7.44
N SER A 196 17.56 -8.78 8.42
CA SER A 196 18.07 -8.94 9.79
C SER A 196 17.06 -9.55 10.79
N ALA A 197 15.80 -9.76 10.39
CA ALA A 197 14.82 -10.51 11.15
C ALA A 197 14.27 -11.66 10.28
N ALA A 198 14.77 -12.86 10.54
CA ALA A 198 14.55 -14.13 9.84
C ALA A 198 13.09 -14.59 9.64
N PHE A 199 12.18 -13.79 9.07
CA PHE A 199 10.75 -14.04 9.22
C PHE A 199 9.87 -14.26 7.99
N PHE A 200 10.28 -14.03 6.72
CA PHE A 200 9.28 -14.13 5.63
C PHE A 200 9.57 -14.99 4.38
N LEU A 201 10.78 -15.54 4.18
CA LEU A 201 10.95 -16.62 3.19
C LEU A 201 11.00 -18.02 3.82
N ALA A 202 11.26 -18.11 5.13
CA ALA A 202 11.18 -19.36 5.89
C ALA A 202 9.73 -19.81 6.13
N ALA A 203 8.77 -18.88 6.26
CA ALA A 203 7.35 -19.21 6.38
C ALA A 203 6.74 -19.77 5.09
N ALA A 204 7.24 -19.33 3.92
CA ALA A 204 6.91 -19.91 2.63
C ALA A 204 7.52 -21.32 2.47
N ALA A 205 8.77 -21.53 2.88
CA ALA A 205 9.42 -22.84 2.85
C ALA A 205 8.81 -23.85 3.84
N ALA A 206 8.36 -23.40 5.02
CA ALA A 206 7.73 -24.26 6.02
C ALA A 206 6.36 -24.82 5.58
N ARG A 207 5.64 -24.12 4.69
CA ARG A 207 4.38 -24.62 4.09
C ARG A 207 4.60 -25.58 2.91
N LEU A 208 5.79 -25.59 2.32
CA LEU A 208 6.16 -26.50 1.22
C LEU A 208 6.69 -27.86 1.72
N GLY A 209 6.95 -28.01 3.01
CA GLY A 209 7.51 -29.23 3.62
C GLY A 209 6.49 -30.19 4.26
N SER A 210 5.19 -30.02 4.01
CA SER A 210 4.13 -30.88 4.57
C SER A 210 3.33 -31.57 3.47
N LYS A 211 3.98 -32.45 2.71
CA LYS A 211 3.36 -33.57 1.99
C LYS A 211 4.30 -34.76 2.00
#